data_AF-R6XCI8-F1
#
_entry.id   AF-R6XCI8-F1
#
_cell.length_a   1.000
_cell.length_b   1.000
_cell.length_c   1.000
_cell.angle_alpha   90.00
_cell.angle_beta   90.00
_cell.angle_gamma   90.00
#
_symmetry.space_group_name_H-M   'P 1'
#
loop_
_entity.id
_entity.type
_entity.pdbx_description
1 polymer ?
#
loop_
_entity_poly.entity_id
_entity_poly.type
_entity_poly.pdbx_seq_one_letter_code
_entity_poly.pdbx_strand_id
1 'polypeptide(L)'
;MNIDELLLQFNESDIQEILNDVPGKTLVKFNGSYFYADCEDGIIQFLALYDINTKIIKGIKLYGFNMRKALKYIQEHSTFLWCPVIHYIQDVYSPAPSITIITSL
;
A
#
# COMPACT_ATOMS: atom_id res chain seq x y z
N MET A 1 5.11 11.25 -4.56
CA MET A 1 5.66 10.27 -3.61
C MET A 1 6.56 9.31 -4.37
N ASN A 2 7.83 9.30 -4.01
CA ASN A 2 8.83 8.32 -4.42
C ASN A 2 8.76 7.08 -3.49
N ILE A 3 9.13 5.89 -3.97
CA ILE A 3 9.22 4.70 -3.12
C ILE A 3 10.16 4.88 -1.93
N ASP A 4 11.31 5.54 -2.10
CA ASP A 4 12.27 5.75 -1.02
C ASP A 4 11.67 6.69 0.06
N GLU A 5 10.96 7.74 -0.36
CA GLU A 5 10.25 8.67 0.53
C GLU A 5 9.12 7.96 1.29
N LEU A 6 8.39 7.06 0.62
CA LEU A 6 7.33 6.27 1.23
C LEU A 6 7.91 5.34 2.30
N LEU A 7 9.02 4.67 2.02
CA LEU A 7 9.65 3.75 2.98
C LEU A 7 10.11 4.47 4.25
N LEU A 8 10.56 5.72 4.14
CA LEU A 8 10.92 6.56 5.30
C LEU A 8 9.74 6.96 6.19
N GLN A 9 8.49 6.78 5.74
CA GLN A 9 7.31 7.10 6.57
C GLN A 9 6.98 6.00 7.59
N PHE A 10 7.55 4.80 7.44
CA PHE A 10 7.32 3.67 8.34
C PHE A 10 8.42 3.58 9.39
N ASN A 11 8.07 3.18 10.61
CA ASN A 11 9.09 2.82 11.60
C ASN A 11 9.69 1.46 11.22
N GLU A 12 11.01 1.33 11.29
CA GLU A 12 11.69 0.07 10.97
C GLU A 12 11.22 -1.10 11.84
N SER A 13 10.81 -0.84 13.09
CA SER A 13 10.25 -1.85 14.00
C SER A 13 8.96 -2.48 13.50
N ASP A 14 8.19 -1.75 12.69
CA ASP A 14 6.91 -2.19 12.17
C ASP A 14 7.10 -3.08 10.92
N ILE A 15 8.28 -3.05 10.31
CA ILE A 15 8.59 -3.79 9.09
C ILE A 15 9.23 -5.13 9.44
N GLN A 16 8.65 -6.20 8.90
CA GLN A 16 9.21 -7.54 8.96
C GLN A 16 10.27 -7.74 7.88
N GLU A 17 9.93 -7.35 6.65
CA GLU A 17 10.72 -7.65 5.46
C GLU A 17 10.44 -6.64 4.35
N ILE A 18 11.48 -6.26 3.62
CA ILE A 18 11.39 -5.51 2.37
C ILE A 18 12.04 -6.36 1.27
N LEU A 19 11.26 -6.71 0.25
CA LEU A 19 11.70 -7.47 -0.93
C LEU A 19 11.70 -6.56 -2.16
N ASN A 20 12.89 -6.34 -2.72
CA ASN A 20 13.17 -5.44 -3.85
C ASN A 20 13.92 -6.16 -4.99
N ASP A 21 13.65 -7.46 -5.15
CA ASP A 21 14.32 -8.34 -6.11
C ASP A 21 13.86 -8.13 -7.56
N VAL A 22 12.69 -7.53 -7.77
CA VAL A 22 12.14 -7.23 -9.10
C VAL A 22 12.21 -5.73 -9.39
N PRO A 23 12.88 -5.30 -10.48
CA PRO A 23 12.93 -3.89 -10.85
C PRO A 23 11.54 -3.25 -10.99
N GLY A 24 11.37 -2.08 -10.37
CA GLY A 24 10.11 -1.33 -10.40
C GLY A 24 9.06 -1.84 -9.40
N LYS A 25 9.44 -2.77 -8.51
CA LYS A 25 8.55 -3.34 -7.51
C LYS A 25 9.23 -3.46 -6.15
N THR A 26 8.47 -3.13 -5.12
CA THR A 26 8.87 -3.29 -3.72
C THR A 26 7.72 -3.91 -2.96
N LEU A 27 7.94 -5.09 -2.38
CA LEU A 27 7.02 -5.70 -1.44
C LEU A 27 7.49 -5.39 -0.02
N VAL A 28 6.61 -4.83 0.79
CA VAL A 28 6.84 -4.59 2.22
C VAL A 28 5.88 -5.47 3.00
N LYS A 29 6.41 -6.24 3.95
CA LYS A 29 5.64 -7.02 4.93
C LYS A 29 5.83 -6.41 6.31
N PHE A 30 4.75 -6.30 7.06
CA PHE A 30 4.76 -5.74 8.40
C PHE A 30 4.84 -6.81 9.49
N ASN A 31 5.41 -6.45 10.65
CA ASN A 31 5.40 -7.25 11.87
C ASN A 31 3.99 -7.22 12.48
N GLY A 32 3.08 -7.99 11.89
CA GLY A 32 1.67 -8.01 12.28
C GLY A 32 0.81 -7.08 11.42
N SER A 33 -0.16 -6.41 12.03
CA SER A 33 -1.07 -5.49 11.34
C SER A 33 -0.62 -4.05 11.49
N TYR A 34 -0.32 -3.39 10.37
CA TYR A 34 -0.07 -1.96 10.30
C TYR A 34 -1.38 -1.20 10.07
N PHE A 35 -1.59 -0.11 10.82
CA PHE A 35 -2.77 0.74 10.70
C PHE A 35 -2.36 2.13 10.21
N TYR A 36 -2.94 2.58 9.11
CA TYR A 36 -2.64 3.88 8.53
C TYR A 36 -3.59 4.96 9.07
N ALA A 37 -3.04 5.98 9.72
CA ALA A 37 -3.84 7.07 10.32
C ALA A 37 -4.99 6.51 11.19
N ASP A 38 -6.22 6.92 10.94
CA ASP A 38 -7.45 6.46 11.60
C ASP A 38 -8.16 5.31 10.84
N CYS A 39 -7.51 4.71 9.84
CA CYS A 39 -8.02 3.51 9.18
C CYS A 39 -7.99 2.32 10.15
N GLU A 40 -9.17 1.86 10.56
CA GLU A 40 -9.36 0.75 11.52
C GLU A 40 -9.02 -0.65 10.97
N ASP A 41 -8.40 -0.73 9.80
CA ASP A 41 -8.08 -2.00 9.14
C ASP A 41 -6.59 -2.23 9.03
N GLY A 42 -6.20 -3.44 9.39
CA GLY A 42 -4.80 -3.85 9.43
C GLY A 42 -4.28 -4.26 8.06
N ILE A 43 -3.27 -3.54 7.58
CA ILE A 43 -2.47 -3.90 6.41
C ILE A 43 -1.37 -4.85 6.88
N ILE A 44 -1.28 -6.03 6.26
CA ILE A 44 -0.23 -7.02 6.59
C ILE A 44 0.97 -6.85 5.67
N GLN A 45 0.70 -6.49 4.42
CA GLN A 45 1.72 -6.25 3.42
C GLN A 45 1.19 -5.33 2.32
N PHE A 46 2.10 -4.66 1.62
CA PHE A 46 1.78 -3.98 0.38
C PHE A 46 2.85 -4.21 -0.69
N LEU A 47 2.43 -4.21 -1.94
CA LEU A 47 3.29 -4.21 -3.11
C LEU A 47 3.19 -2.84 -3.78
N ALA A 48 4.27 -2.06 -3.75
CA ALA A 48 4.40 -0.84 -4.52
C ALA A 48 4.93 -1.14 -5.93
N LEU A 49 4.29 -0.55 -6.93
CA LEU A 49 4.73 -0.51 -8.32
C LEU A 49 5.15 0.92 -8.64
N TYR A 50 6.36 1.10 -9.17
CA TYR A 50 6.92 2.41 -9.47
C TYR A 50 7.72 2.41 -10.76
N ASP A 51 7.86 3.59 -11.34
CA ASP A 51 8.72 3.80 -12.50
C ASP A 51 10.20 3.58 -12.13
N ILE A 52 10.92 2.77 -12.89
CA ILE A 52 12.28 2.32 -12.52
C ILE A 52 13.27 3.49 -12.45
N ASN A 53 13.10 4.50 -13.32
CA ASN A 53 14.05 5.60 -13.47
C ASN A 53 13.75 6.73 -12.48
N THR A 54 12.49 7.12 -12.36
CA THR A 54 12.04 8.24 -11.52
C THR A 54 11.67 7.83 -10.11
N LYS A 55 11.48 6.52 -9.88
CA LYS A 55 11.06 5.92 -8.59
C LYS A 55 9.69 6.41 -8.11
N ILE A 56 8.93 7.10 -8.96
CA ILE A 56 7.58 7.59 -8.65
C ILE A 56 6.63 6.40 -8.61
N ILE A 57 5.87 6.31 -7.51
CA ILE A 57 4.87 5.25 -7.32
C ILE A 57 3.71 5.46 -8.29
N LYS A 58 3.40 4.40 -9.05
CA LYS A 58 2.29 4.30 -10.00
C LYS A 58 1.09 3.57 -9.41
N GLY A 59 1.33 2.62 -8.51
CA GLY A 59 0.26 1.97 -7.76
C GLY A 59 0.74 1.22 -6.54
N ILE A 60 -0.19 0.96 -5.63
CA ILE A 60 0.05 0.21 -4.40
C ILE A 60 -1.04 -0.85 -4.27
N LYS A 61 -0.64 -2.12 -4.20
CA LYS A 61 -1.55 -3.22 -3.88
C LYS A 61 -1.42 -3.60 -2.42
N LEU A 62 -2.50 -3.39 -1.67
CA LEU A 62 -2.62 -3.68 -0.24
C LEU A 62 -3.19 -5.08 -0.03
N TYR A 63 -2.71 -5.76 1.00
CA TYR A 63 -3.27 -7.03 1.47
C TYR A 63 -3.52 -6.97 2.98
N GLY A 64 -4.63 -7.56 3.40
CA GLY A 64 -5.08 -7.57 4.79
C GLY A 64 -6.22 -8.58 4.98
N PHE A 65 -6.66 -8.75 6.22
CA PHE A 65 -7.69 -9.74 6.55
C PHE A 65 -9.13 -9.23 6.30
N ASN A 66 -9.40 -7.93 6.49
CA ASN A 66 -10.75 -7.34 6.35
C ASN A 66 -10.76 -6.03 5.57
N MET A 67 -10.21 -6.07 4.34
CA MET A 67 -10.02 -4.92 3.44
C MET A 67 -11.26 -4.05 3.16
N ARG A 68 -12.46 -4.40 3.62
CA ARG A 68 -13.67 -3.58 3.46
C ARG A 68 -13.59 -2.25 4.18
N LYS A 69 -12.97 -2.22 5.37
CA LYS A 69 -12.81 -0.98 6.14
C LYS A 69 -11.76 -0.07 5.48
N ALA A 70 -10.63 -0.63 5.05
CA ALA A 70 -9.64 0.10 4.25
C ALA A 70 -10.26 0.68 2.96
N LEU A 71 -11.10 -0.10 2.26
CA LEU A 71 -11.81 0.38 1.08
C LEU A 71 -12.68 1.60 1.37
N LYS A 72 -13.49 1.54 2.44
CA LYS A 72 -14.34 2.67 2.84
C LYS A 72 -13.48 3.92 3.12
N TYR A 73 -12.39 3.75 3.84
CA TYR A 73 -11.45 4.84 4.11
C TYR A 73 -10.89 5.45 2.81
N ILE A 74 -10.43 4.60 1.88
CA ILE A 74 -9.89 5.02 0.57
C ILE A 74 -10.94 5.76 -0.28
N GLN A 75 -12.21 5.39 -0.16
CA GLN A 75 -13.32 6.06 -0.87
C GLN A 75 -13.60 7.48 -0.35
N GLU A 76 -13.31 7.73 0.92
CA GLU A 76 -13.59 9.00 1.61
C GLU A 76 -12.38 9.96 1.59
N HIS A 77 -11.18 9.45 1.28
CA HIS A 77 -9.93 10.22 1.33
C HIS A 77 -9.24 10.31 -0.03
N SER A 78 -8.71 11.49 -0.36
CA SER A 78 -7.94 11.71 -1.58
C SER A 78 -6.52 11.11 -1.54
N THR A 79 -6.10 10.61 -0.38
CA THR A 79 -4.76 10.05 -0.15
C THR A 79 -4.81 8.80 0.71
N PHE A 80 -3.89 7.87 0.47
CA PHE A 80 -3.69 6.67 1.28
C PHE A 80 -2.22 6.24 1.20
N LEU A 81 -1.61 5.86 2.33
CA LEU A 81 -0.16 5.66 2.44
C LEU A 81 0.63 6.82 1.81
N TRP A 82 0.25 8.05 2.13
CA TRP A 82 0.84 9.30 1.62
C TRP A 82 0.87 9.43 0.08
N CYS A 83 0.16 8.56 -0.64
CA CYS A 83 0.03 8.61 -2.08
C CYS A 83 -1.36 9.12 -2.46
N PRO A 84 -1.51 9.85 -3.59
CA PRO A 84 -2.82 10.19 -4.12
C PRO A 84 -3.63 8.94 -4.47
N VAL A 85 -4.95 9.00 -4.27
CA VAL A 85 -5.89 7.97 -4.73
C VAL A 85 -6.58 8.52 -5.97
N ILE A 86 -6.09 8.15 -7.17
CA ILE A 86 -6.71 8.55 -8.45
C ILE A 86 -7.82 7.56 -8.82
N HIS A 87 -7.53 6.27 -8.64
CA HIS A 87 -8.46 5.19 -8.90
C HIS A 87 -8.12 4.00 -7.99
N TYR A 88 -9.04 3.05 -7.86
CA TYR A 88 -8.77 1.81 -7.15
C TYR A 88 -9.51 0.63 -7.77
N ILE A 89 -8.91 -0.56 -7.64
CA ILE A 89 -9.50 -1.85 -8.01
C ILE A 89 -9.59 -2.67 -6.73
N GLN A 90 -10.73 -3.29 -6.48
CA GLN A 90 -11.02 -3.99 -5.23
C GLN A 90 -11.32 -5.48 -5.46
N ASP A 91 -10.74 -6.33 -4.63
CA ASP A 91 -10.98 -7.78 -4.58
C ASP A 91 -11.32 -8.22 -3.15
N VAL A 92 -12.15 -7.44 -2.44
CA VAL A 92 -12.39 -7.59 -0.98
C VAL A 92 -13.24 -8.81 -0.57
N TYR A 93 -13.74 -9.58 -1.53
CA TYR A 93 -14.49 -10.83 -1.32
C TYR A 93 -13.68 -12.08 -1.71
N SER A 94 -12.42 -11.91 -2.14
CA SER A 94 -11.50 -13.00 -2.47
C SER A 94 -10.99 -13.71 -1.22
N PRO A 95 -10.58 -15.00 -1.30
CA PRO A 95 -9.81 -15.66 -0.23
C PRO A 95 -8.52 -14.92 0.16
N ALA A 96 -7.98 -14.10 -0.74
CA ALA A 96 -6.89 -13.17 -0.47
C ALA A 96 -7.37 -11.74 -0.77
N PRO A 97 -8.06 -11.08 0.18
CA PRO A 97 -8.59 -9.74 -0.01
C PRO A 97 -7.49 -8.74 -0.35
N SER A 98 -7.73 -7.92 -1.36
CA SER A 98 -6.78 -6.87 -1.73
C SER A 98 -7.46 -5.63 -2.29
N ILE A 99 -6.75 -4.51 -2.23
CA ILE A 99 -7.11 -3.27 -2.89
C ILE A 99 -5.88 -2.78 -3.63
N THR A 100 -6.02 -2.47 -4.91
CA THR A 100 -4.97 -1.82 -5.69
C THR A 100 -5.33 -0.36 -5.88
N ILE A 101 -4.53 0.53 -5.33
CA ILE A 101 -4.65 1.98 -5.50
C ILE A 101 -3.78 2.39 -6.68
N ILE A 102 -4.34 3.17 -7.61
CA ILE A 102 -3.61 3.83 -8.69
C ILE A 102 -3.28 5.25 -8.23
N THR A 103 -1.99 5.57 -8.22
CA THR A 103 -1.46 6.78 -7.58
C THR A 103 -0.97 7.83 -8.58
N SER A 104 -0.69 7.42 -9.82
CA SER A 104 -0.41 8.31 -10.94
C SER A 104 -0.67 7.61 -12.27
N LEU A 105 -0.91 8.42 -13.32
CA LEU A 105 -1.03 7.96 -14.71
C LEU A 105 0.36 7.79 -15.36
#